data_AF-A0AAE3HHH4-F1
#
_entry.id   AF-A0AAE3HHH4-F1
#
_cell.length_a   1.000
_cell.length_b   1.000
_cell.length_c   1.000
_cell.angle_alpha   90.00
_cell.angle_beta   90.00
_cell.angle_gamma   90.00
#
_symmetry.space_group_name_H-M   'P 1'
#
loop_
_entity.id
_entity.type
_entity.pdbx_description
1 polymer ?
#
loop_
_entity_poly.entity_id
_entity_poly.type
_entity_poly.pdbx_seq_one_letter_code
_entity_poly.pdbx_strand_id
1 'polypeptide(L)'
;MMPIPYGYKIEKGKAVIDEVQAEQVRMIYKGYLSGLAYVAAAEAAGLTLLHPGVKKMLQNKRYLGDKYYPAIIDQETFDRAEAERIKRQRRLGRVFADKPVEECKPATKFTMPKAGKIFIDPFKQAEYIYSLIESEVEV
;
A
#
# COMPACT_ATOMS: atom_id res chain seq x y z
N MET A 1 -3.90 -16.32 2.14
CA MET A 1 -5.09 -16.49 1.27
C MET A 1 -5.31 -15.19 0.50
N MET A 2 -5.32 -15.24 -0.83
CA MET A 2 -5.49 -14.04 -1.66
C MET A 2 -6.99 -13.75 -1.79
N PRO A 3 -7.49 -12.57 -1.41
CA PRO A 3 -8.92 -12.28 -1.49
C PRO A 3 -9.39 -12.25 -2.95
N ILE A 4 -10.62 -12.72 -3.16
CA ILE A 4 -11.31 -12.69 -4.46
C ILE A 4 -11.58 -11.22 -4.81
N PRO A 5 -11.19 -10.75 -6.00
CA PRO A 5 -11.51 -9.38 -6.41
C PRO A 5 -13.02 -9.19 -6.54
N TYR A 6 -13.50 -8.00 -6.21
CA TYR A 6 -14.89 -7.61 -6.42
C TYR A 6 -15.28 -7.71 -7.89
N GLY A 7 -16.45 -8.24 -8.24
CA GLY A 7 -16.81 -8.53 -9.63
C GLY A 7 -16.66 -9.99 -10.04
N TYR A 8 -16.13 -10.85 -9.16
CA TYR A 8 -15.97 -12.28 -9.41
C TYR A 8 -16.60 -13.14 -8.32
N LYS A 9 -17.14 -14.28 -8.74
CA LYS A 9 -17.60 -15.38 -7.88
C LYS A 9 -16.82 -16.65 -8.23
N ILE A 10 -16.58 -17.50 -7.25
CA ILE A 10 -15.98 -18.82 -7.50
C ILE A 10 -17.10 -19.84 -7.58
N GLU A 11 -17.29 -20.41 -8.77
CA GLU A 11 -18.23 -21.51 -8.99
C GLU A 11 -17.44 -22.74 -9.43
N LYS A 12 -17.60 -23.86 -8.70
CA LYS A 12 -16.93 -25.15 -9.00
C LYS A 12 -15.41 -25.03 -9.21
N GLY A 13 -14.76 -24.16 -8.43
CA GLY A 13 -13.30 -23.96 -8.48
C GLY A 13 -12.80 -23.13 -9.68
N LYS A 14 -13.69 -22.48 -10.43
CA LYS A 14 -13.35 -21.52 -11.49
C LYS A 14 -13.87 -20.14 -11.13
N ALA A 15 -13.13 -19.09 -11.48
CA ALA A 15 -13.64 -17.73 -11.35
C ALA A 15 -14.61 -17.41 -12.49
N VAL A 16 -15.80 -16.96 -12.13
CA VAL A 16 -16.87 -16.53 -13.02
C VAL A 16 -17.16 -15.06 -12.74
N ILE A 17 -17.53 -14.30 -13.77
CA ILE A 17 -17.92 -12.90 -13.64
C ILE A 17 -19.28 -12.84 -12.93
N ASP A 18 -19.36 -12.04 -11.87
CA ASP A 18 -20.64 -11.64 -11.30
C ASP A 18 -21.11 -10.37 -11.99
N GLU A 19 -21.99 -10.50 -12.98
CA GLU A 19 -22.32 -9.40 -13.90
C GLU A 19 -22.79 -8.14 -13.18
N VAL A 20 -23.58 -8.28 -12.10
CA VAL A 20 -24.05 -7.14 -11.29
C VAL A 20 -22.89 -6.37 -10.68
N GLN A 21 -21.93 -7.09 -10.07
CA GLN A 21 -20.75 -6.45 -9.47
C GLN A 21 -19.80 -5.93 -10.56
N ALA A 22 -19.65 -6.67 -11.67
CA ALA A 22 -18.81 -6.29 -12.79
C ALA A 22 -19.30 -4.99 -13.46
N GLU A 23 -20.61 -4.81 -13.59
CA GLU A 23 -21.20 -3.56 -14.06
C GLU A 23 -20.85 -2.39 -13.16
N GLN A 24 -20.89 -2.57 -11.83
CA GLN A 24 -20.48 -1.53 -10.89
C GLN A 24 -18.99 -1.19 -11.04
N VAL A 25 -18.14 -2.19 -11.27
CA VAL A 25 -16.71 -1.96 -11.59
C VAL A 25 -16.59 -1.11 -12.86
N ARG A 26 -17.31 -1.46 -13.94
CA ARG A 26 -17.31 -0.68 -15.20
C ARG A 26 -17.82 0.75 -14.99
N MET A 27 -18.87 0.94 -14.18
CA MET A 27 -19.40 2.26 -13.83
C MET A 27 -18.39 3.11 -13.07
N ILE A 28 -17.64 2.53 -12.13
CA ILE A 28 -16.59 3.24 -11.40
C ILE A 28 -15.48 3.72 -12.35
N TYR A 29 -15.05 2.88 -13.30
CA TYR A 29 -14.07 3.30 -14.30
C TYR A 29 -14.59 4.44 -15.18
N LYS A 30 -15.83 4.34 -15.67
CA LYS A 30 -16.49 5.40 -16.45
C LYS A 30 -16.59 6.71 -15.65
N GLY A 31 -17.04 6.63 -14.40
CA GLY A 31 -17.15 7.80 -13.52
C GLY A 31 -15.79 8.43 -13.20
N TYR A 32 -14.75 7.62 -12.98
CA TYR A 32 -13.40 8.14 -12.74
C TYR A 32 -12.86 8.87 -13.98
N LEU A 33 -13.03 8.27 -15.16
CA LEU A 33 -12.61 8.83 -16.44
C LEU A 33 -13.42 10.08 -16.84
N SER A 34 -14.68 10.20 -16.41
CA SER A 34 -15.48 11.40 -16.64
C SER A 34 -15.08 12.59 -15.76
N GLY A 35 -14.15 12.40 -14.82
CA GLY A 35 -13.62 13.47 -13.97
C GLY A 35 -14.00 13.36 -12.50
N LEU A 36 -14.84 12.38 -12.11
CA LEU A 36 -15.25 12.24 -10.71
C LEU A 36 -14.07 11.87 -9.80
N ALA A 37 -14.19 12.25 -8.53
CA ALA A 37 -13.32 11.74 -7.47
C ALA A 37 -13.61 10.25 -7.22
N TYR A 38 -12.67 9.54 -6.59
CA TYR A 38 -12.82 8.10 -6.33
C TYR A 38 -14.11 7.75 -5.58
N VAL A 39 -14.40 8.45 -4.48
CA VAL A 39 -15.59 8.17 -3.66
C VAL A 39 -16.87 8.49 -4.43
N ALA A 40 -16.92 9.63 -5.12
CA ALA A 40 -18.06 10.02 -5.96
C ALA A 40 -18.32 9.01 -7.11
N ALA A 41 -17.26 8.45 -7.71
CA ALA A 41 -17.40 7.41 -8.74
C ALA A 41 -17.98 6.10 -8.16
N ALA A 42 -17.64 5.75 -6.92
CA ALA A 42 -18.20 4.60 -6.23
C ALA A 42 -19.66 4.83 -5.84
N GLU A 43 -19.99 6.00 -5.31
CA GLU A 43 -21.37 6.39 -4.99
C GLU A 43 -22.27 6.35 -6.23
N ALA A 44 -21.78 6.84 -7.38
CA ALA A 44 -22.49 6.75 -8.65
C ALA A 44 -22.74 5.30 -9.12
N ALA A 45 -21.92 4.35 -8.70
CA ALA A 45 -22.09 2.92 -8.95
C ALA A 45 -22.90 2.20 -7.83
N GLY A 46 -23.44 2.96 -6.87
CA GLY A 46 -24.19 2.41 -5.73
C GLY A 46 -23.32 1.73 -4.68
N LEU A 47 -22.03 2.05 -4.62
CA LEU A 47 -21.05 1.46 -3.71
C LEU A 47 -20.53 2.47 -2.70
N THR A 48 -20.67 2.16 -1.41
CA THR A 48 -20.13 2.95 -0.30
C THR A 48 -18.69 2.51 0.02
N LEU A 49 -17.76 2.83 -0.88
CA LEU A 49 -16.34 2.49 -0.73
C LEU A 49 -15.51 3.68 -0.23
N LEU A 50 -14.53 3.39 0.63
CA LEU A 50 -13.52 4.39 0.99
C LEU A 50 -12.55 4.64 -0.18
N HIS A 51 -11.96 5.83 -0.21
CA HIS A 51 -10.93 6.24 -1.17
C HIS A 51 -9.86 5.16 -1.49
N PRO A 52 -9.17 4.52 -0.51
CA PRO A 52 -8.19 3.48 -0.80
C PRO A 52 -8.78 2.23 -1.45
N GLY A 53 -10.05 1.90 -1.18
CA GLY A 53 -10.74 0.75 -1.78
C GLY A 53 -10.94 0.95 -3.28
N VAL A 54 -11.49 2.11 -3.66
CA VAL A 54 -11.69 2.47 -5.07
C VAL A 54 -10.35 2.58 -5.81
N LYS A 55 -9.33 3.19 -5.18
CA LYS A 55 -7.98 3.26 -5.75
C LYS A 55 -7.42 1.86 -6.04
N LYS A 56 -7.51 0.92 -5.09
CA LYS A 56 -7.09 -0.47 -5.29
C LYS A 56 -7.84 -1.14 -6.45
N MET A 57 -9.13 -0.86 -6.58
CA MET A 57 -9.96 -1.40 -7.66
C MET A 57 -9.52 -0.91 -9.05
N LEU A 58 -9.24 0.40 -9.19
CA LEU A 58 -8.76 1.00 -10.44
C LEU A 58 -7.33 0.57 -10.83
N GLN A 59 -6.55 0.07 -9.87
CA GLN A 59 -5.17 -0.40 -10.10
C GLN A 59 -5.06 -1.92 -10.22
N ASN A 60 -6.17 -2.65 -10.09
CA ASN A 60 -6.13 -4.10 -10.04
C ASN A 60 -6.06 -4.70 -11.46
N LYS A 61 -4.87 -5.19 -11.82
CA LYS A 61 -4.61 -5.81 -13.12
C LYS A 61 -5.45 -7.06 -13.41
N ARG A 62 -6.01 -7.72 -12.39
CA ARG A 62 -6.86 -8.91 -12.60
C ARG A 62 -8.12 -8.60 -13.41
N TYR A 63 -8.57 -7.34 -13.45
CA TYR A 63 -9.71 -6.94 -14.26
C TYR A 63 -9.43 -6.96 -15.77
N LEU A 64 -8.16 -6.97 -16.19
CA LEU A 64 -7.75 -7.17 -17.59
C LEU A 64 -7.93 -8.62 -18.05
N GLY A 65 -8.14 -9.53 -17.10
CA GLY A 65 -8.16 -10.97 -17.33
C GLY A 65 -6.77 -11.59 -17.19
N ASP A 66 -6.74 -12.79 -16.63
CA ASP A 66 -5.58 -13.67 -16.60
C ASP A 66 -6.00 -15.11 -16.94
N LYS A 67 -5.14 -16.11 -16.68
CA LYS A 67 -5.47 -17.53 -16.96
C LYS A 67 -6.65 -18.05 -16.12
N TYR A 68 -6.98 -17.38 -15.02
CA TYR A 68 -7.97 -17.82 -14.04
C TYR A 68 -9.17 -16.89 -13.96
N TYR A 69 -8.95 -15.57 -13.96
CA TYR A 69 -9.98 -14.54 -13.92
C TYR A 69 -10.33 -14.07 -15.34
N PRO A 70 -11.59 -14.15 -15.76
CA PRO A 70 -12.02 -13.56 -17.03
C PRO A 70 -11.95 -12.02 -17.01
N ALA A 71 -11.75 -11.39 -18.16
CA ALA A 71 -11.63 -9.93 -18.25
C ALA A 71 -12.97 -9.24 -17.96
N ILE A 72 -12.95 -8.18 -17.13
CA ILE A 72 -14.09 -7.29 -16.88
C ILE A 72 -13.92 -5.96 -17.64
N ILE A 73 -12.66 -5.55 -17.89
CA ILE A 73 -12.31 -4.25 -18.47
C ILE A 73 -11.24 -4.42 -19.55
N ASP A 74 -11.37 -3.62 -20.61
CA ASP A 74 -10.40 -3.57 -21.71
C ASP A 74 -9.10 -2.87 -21.28
N GLN A 75 -8.00 -3.31 -21.88
CA GLN A 75 -6.68 -2.75 -21.58
C GLN A 75 -6.58 -1.24 -21.82
N GLU A 76 -7.21 -0.75 -22.89
CA GLU A 76 -7.27 0.69 -23.18
C GLU A 76 -7.95 1.50 -22.06
N THR A 77 -9.03 0.96 -21.48
CA THR A 77 -9.77 1.65 -20.40
C THR A 77 -8.95 1.70 -19.12
N PHE A 78 -8.23 0.60 -18.82
CA PHE A 78 -7.32 0.53 -17.69
C PHE A 78 -6.17 1.52 -17.82
N ASP A 79 -5.50 1.53 -18.97
CA ASP A 79 -4.35 2.40 -19.22
C ASP A 79 -4.76 3.88 -19.19
N ARG A 80 -5.94 4.22 -19.73
CA ARG A 80 -6.51 5.58 -19.63
C ARG A 80 -6.76 5.99 -18.17
N ALA A 81 -7.27 5.09 -17.34
CA ALA A 81 -7.50 5.38 -15.92
C ALA A 81 -6.17 5.59 -15.18
N GLU A 82 -5.15 4.79 -15.47
CA GLU A 82 -3.82 4.98 -14.89
C GLU A 82 -3.16 6.28 -15.35
N ALA A 83 -3.25 6.62 -16.63
CA ALA A 83 -2.74 7.88 -17.17
C ALA A 83 -3.41 9.09 -16.50
N GLU A 84 -4.74 9.06 -16.34
CA GLU A 84 -5.49 10.12 -15.66
C GLU A 84 -5.09 10.23 -14.17
N ARG A 85 -4.83 9.10 -13.50
CA ARG A 85 -4.30 9.09 -12.12
C ARG A 85 -2.95 9.81 -12.05
N ILE A 86 -2.01 9.45 -12.92
CA ILE A 86 -0.67 10.03 -12.96
C ILE A 86 -0.76 11.53 -13.26
N LYS A 87 -1.62 11.93 -14.20
CA LYS A 87 -1.89 13.34 -14.54
C LYS A 87 -2.41 14.12 -13.33
N ARG A 88 -3.39 13.58 -12.58
CA ARG A 88 -3.91 14.22 -11.36
C ARG A 88 -2.85 14.30 -10.27
N GLN A 89 -2.03 13.28 -10.10
CA GLN A 89 -0.93 13.25 -9.13
C GLN A 89 0.14 14.31 -9.46
N ARG A 90 0.51 14.42 -10.74
CA ARG A 90 1.39 15.48 -11.29
C ARG A 90 0.83 16.87 -11.01
N ARG A 91 -0.45 17.10 -11.33
CA ARG A 91 -1.12 18.40 -11.08
C ARG A 91 -1.09 18.82 -9.62
N LEU A 92 -1.18 17.86 -8.69
CA LEU A 92 -1.17 18.12 -7.25
C LEU A 92 0.26 18.22 -6.66
N GLY A 93 1.31 18.12 -7.48
CA GLY A 93 2.70 18.11 -6.99
C GLY A 93 3.04 16.89 -6.12
N ARG A 94 2.19 15.85 -6.12
CA ARG A 94 2.37 14.62 -5.32
C ARG A 94 3.21 13.58 -6.07
N VAL A 95 4.05 14.03 -6.99
CA VAL A 95 5.06 13.20 -7.64
C VAL A 95 6.29 13.32 -6.78
N PHE A 96 6.34 12.49 -5.75
CA PHE A 96 7.59 12.25 -5.07
C PHE A 96 8.44 11.46 -6.06
N ALA A 97 9.53 12.07 -6.54
CA ALA A 97 10.63 11.26 -7.05
C ALA A 97 10.97 10.23 -5.96
N ASP A 98 11.39 9.03 -6.36
CA ASP A 98 11.89 8.06 -5.38
C ASP A 98 12.98 8.78 -4.58
N LYS A 99 12.65 9.13 -3.34
CA LYS A 99 13.62 9.75 -2.45
C LYS A 99 14.73 8.71 -2.35
N PRO A 100 16.00 9.07 -2.60
CA PRO A 100 17.08 8.14 -2.29
C PRO A 100 16.85 7.72 -0.86
N VAL A 101 16.74 6.40 -0.64
CA VAL A 101 16.61 5.88 0.71
C VAL A 101 17.91 6.27 1.38
N GLU A 102 17.88 7.34 2.17
CA GLU A 102 18.96 7.61 3.09
C GLU A 102 18.97 6.42 4.03
N GLU A 103 19.95 5.55 3.84
CA GLU A 103 20.22 4.49 4.80
C GLU A 103 20.50 5.19 6.12
N CYS A 104 19.53 5.17 7.03
CA CYS A 104 19.82 5.44 8.43
C CYS A 104 20.90 4.43 8.83
N LYS A 105 22.14 4.91 8.98
CA LYS A 105 23.24 4.15 9.55
C LYS A 105 23.25 4.45 11.05
N PRO A 106 22.47 3.73 11.88
CA PRO A 106 22.59 3.90 13.32
C PRO A 106 24.01 3.55 13.74
N ALA A 107 24.51 4.18 14.80
CA ALA A 107 25.75 3.75 15.42
C ALA A 107 25.59 2.29 15.90
N THR A 108 26.38 1.39 15.32
CA THR A 108 26.37 -0.06 15.64
C THR A 108 27.57 -0.47 16.51
N LYS A 109 28.54 0.42 16.67
CA LYS A 109 29.72 0.20 17.50
C LYS A 109 29.52 0.88 18.85
N PHE A 110 29.59 0.08 19.92
CA PHE A 110 29.55 0.53 21.30
C PHE A 110 30.74 -0.05 22.04
N THR A 111 31.33 0.73 22.93
CA THR A 111 32.38 0.30 23.83
C THR A 111 31.85 0.30 25.26
N MET A 112 32.33 -0.64 26.06
CA MET A 112 32.01 -0.70 27.48
C MET A 112 33.29 -1.04 28.27
N PRO A 113 33.73 -0.17 29.19
CA PRO A 113 34.86 -0.46 30.06
C PRO A 113 34.50 -1.54 31.09
N LYS A 114 35.52 -2.19 31.66
CA LYS A 114 35.32 -3.19 32.72
C LYS A 114 34.68 -2.54 33.96
N ALA A 115 33.57 -3.10 34.42
CA ALA A 115 32.89 -2.63 35.63
C ALA A 115 33.76 -2.85 36.87
N GLY A 116 34.08 -1.76 37.59
CA GLY A 116 34.93 -1.80 38.78
C GLY A 116 34.18 -1.95 40.11
N LYS A 117 32.84 -1.80 40.09
CA LYS A 117 31.98 -1.86 41.27
C LYS A 117 30.90 -2.93 41.09
N ILE A 118 30.62 -3.65 42.18
CA ILE A 118 29.53 -4.64 42.26
C ILE A 118 28.58 -4.20 43.37
N PHE A 119 27.30 -4.09 43.03
CA PHE A 119 26.22 -3.77 43.94
C PHE A 119 25.38 -5.02 44.21
N ILE A 120 24.87 -5.14 45.45
CA ILE A 120 24.03 -6.26 45.89
C ILE A 120 22.63 -6.17 45.27
N ASP A 121 22.13 -4.94 45.11
CA ASP A 121 20.85 -4.67 44.48
C ASP A 121 20.95 -4.86 42.96
N PRO A 122 20.22 -5.83 42.37
CA PRO A 122 20.29 -6.11 40.94
C PRO A 122 19.90 -4.92 40.06
N PHE A 123 18.96 -4.08 40.51
CA PHE A 123 18.52 -2.93 39.72
C PHE A 123 19.58 -1.83 39.68
N LYS A 124 20.25 -1.57 40.81
CA LYS A 124 21.38 -0.63 40.87
C LYS A 124 22.61 -1.15 40.12
N GLN A 125 22.85 -2.46 40.14
CA GLN A 125 23.92 -3.06 39.35
C GLN A 125 23.67 -2.85 37.85
N ALA A 126 22.43 -3.05 37.39
CA ALA A 126 22.05 -2.83 36.00
C ALA A 126 22.17 -1.34 35.59
N GLU A 127 21.70 -0.42 36.43
CA GLU A 127 21.83 1.03 36.21
C GLU A 127 23.30 1.45 36.06
N TYR A 128 24.17 0.97 36.96
CA TYR A 128 25.61 1.23 36.89
C TYR A 128 26.24 0.66 35.61
N ILE A 129 25.94 -0.58 35.24
CA ILE A 129 26.45 -1.22 34.03
C ILE A 129 26.04 -0.45 32.76
N TYR A 130 24.76 -0.08 32.63
CA TYR A 130 24.29 0.65 31.45
C TYR A 130 24.86 2.06 31.34
N SER A 131 25.19 2.69 32.48
CA SER A 131 25.86 4.00 32.48
C SER A 131 27.27 3.98 31.89
N LEU A 132 27.88 2.79 31.75
CA LEU A 132 29.23 2.61 31.19
C LEU A 132 29.24 2.43 29.67
N ILE A 133 28.08 2.29 29.01
CA ILE A 133 28.03 2.09 27.56
C ILE A 133 28.30 3.43 26.87
N GLU A 134 29.39 3.51 26.12
CA GLU A 134 29.74 4.65 25.29
C GLU A 134 29.50 4.31 23.81
N SER A 135 28.89 5.23 23.06
CA SER A 135 28.74 5.10 21.60
C SER A 135 29.95 5.72 20.91
N GLU A 136 30.59 4.99 19.98
CA GLU A 136 31.62 5.59 19.13
C GLU A 136 30.95 6.59 18.17
N VAL A 137 31.10 7.89 18.46
CA VAL A 137 30.76 8.95 17.50
C VAL A 137 31.99 9.15 16.63
N GLU A 138 32.01 8.57 15.42
CA GLU A 138 33.00 8.90 14.40
C GLU A 138 32.78 10.39 14.02
N VAL A 139 33.78 11.25 14.35
CA VAL A 139 33.83 12.70 13.99
C VAL A 139 34.28 12.86 12.55
#